data_AF-A0A2V9WNY4-F1
#
_entry.id   AF-A0A2V9WNY4-F1
#
_cell.length_a   1.000
_cell.length_b   1.000
_cell.length_c   1.000
_cell.angle_alpha   90.00
_cell.angle_beta   90.00
_cell.angle_gamma   90.00
#
_symmetry.space_group_name_H-M   'P 1'
#
loop_
_entity.id
_entity.type
_entity.pdbx_description
1 polymer ?
#
loop_
_entity_poly.entity_id
_entity_poly.type
_entity_poly.pdbx_seq_one_letter_code
_entity_poly.pdbx_strand_id
1 'polypeptide(L)'
;MPVRDTAFLNSTLTKLNQTFITPFDREDIHKLASSLDDVLDLINSAGPRIAMYKITQPPPAAAELARIILLQSQELAKAVPLLQKNGDVLLYCVEINRLENEADQVSREAIGELFEHEKDPINLIKIKELIEVLETATDKAEDAADVLETVALKNA
;
A
#
# COMPACT_ATOMS: atom_id res chain seq x y z
N MET A 1 16.24 -10.17 -9.81
CA MET A 1 16.14 -9.50 -11.12
C MET A 1 15.03 -8.47 -11.01
N PRO A 2 15.31 -7.19 -10.66
CA PRO A 2 14.29 -6.16 -10.54
C PRO A 2 14.49 -5.11 -11.64
N VAL A 3 13.77 -5.24 -12.74
CA VAL A 3 13.66 -4.18 -13.78
C VAL A 3 12.20 -4.05 -14.25
N ARG A 4 11.25 -4.75 -13.61
CA ARG A 4 9.85 -4.77 -14.05
C ARG A 4 8.90 -3.92 -13.21
N ASP A 5 9.34 -3.41 -12.06
CA ASP A 5 8.43 -2.91 -11.02
C ASP A 5 8.01 -1.45 -11.28
N THR A 6 8.94 -0.56 -11.64
CA THR A 6 8.63 0.86 -11.92
C THR A 6 8.00 1.12 -13.31
N ALA A 7 7.57 0.08 -14.02
CA ALA A 7 7.03 0.22 -15.37
C ALA A 7 5.73 1.02 -15.40
N PHE A 8 4.90 0.89 -14.35
CA PHE A 8 3.70 1.69 -14.16
C PHE A 8 4.04 3.17 -14.01
N LEU A 9 4.83 3.54 -13.00
CA LEU A 9 5.24 4.91 -12.74
C LEU A 9 5.91 5.56 -13.96
N ASN A 10 6.91 4.90 -14.55
CA ASN A 10 7.61 5.41 -15.73
C ASN A 10 6.65 5.69 -16.90
N SER A 11 5.69 4.80 -17.14
CA SER A 11 4.70 4.98 -18.21
C SER A 11 3.76 6.15 -17.94
N THR A 12 3.35 6.34 -16.68
CA THR A 12 2.49 7.45 -16.24
C THR A 12 3.23 8.78 -16.35
N LEU A 13 4.48 8.87 -15.88
CA LEU A 13 5.30 10.07 -15.98
C LEU A 13 5.64 10.43 -17.43
N THR A 14 5.88 9.43 -18.29
CA THR A 14 6.08 9.66 -19.73
C THR A 14 4.84 10.29 -20.37
N LYS A 15 3.65 9.75 -20.10
CA LYS A 15 2.38 10.31 -20.59
C LYS A 15 2.14 11.71 -20.04
N LEU A 16 2.44 11.93 -18.75
CA LEU A 16 2.31 13.22 -18.11
C LEU A 16 3.18 14.25 -18.85
N ASN A 17 4.47 13.97 -19.06
CA ASN A 17 5.42 14.85 -19.77
C ASN A 17 5.02 15.15 -21.22
N GLN A 18 4.25 14.27 -21.86
CA GLN A 18 3.74 14.44 -23.22
C GLN A 18 2.37 15.13 -23.27
N THR A 19 1.76 15.41 -22.12
CA THR A 19 0.42 16.00 -22.01
C THR A 19 0.53 17.46 -21.61
N PHE A 20 0.03 18.35 -22.47
CA PHE A 20 0.11 19.81 -22.26
C PHE A 20 -0.95 20.35 -21.28
N ILE A 21 -2.15 19.78 -21.30
CA ILE A 21 -3.27 20.17 -20.42
C ILE A 21 -3.57 19.00 -19.48
N THR A 22 -3.45 19.22 -18.17
CA THR A 22 -3.72 18.22 -17.13
C THR A 22 -5.03 18.52 -16.39
N PRO A 23 -5.73 17.49 -15.88
CA PRO A 23 -7.02 17.67 -15.17
C PRO A 23 -6.87 18.35 -13.81
N PHE A 24 -5.69 18.27 -13.20
CA PHE A 24 -5.28 18.97 -11.98
C PHE A 24 -3.75 19.16 -12.00
N ASP A 25 -3.18 19.66 -10.91
CA ASP A 25 -1.76 19.99 -10.84
C ASP A 25 -0.85 18.78 -11.16
N ARG A 26 0.18 19.03 -11.96
CA ARG A 26 1.10 18.00 -12.46
C ARG A 26 1.93 17.37 -11.35
N GLU A 27 2.36 18.17 -10.38
CA GLU A 27 3.11 17.71 -9.22
C GLU A 27 2.24 16.79 -8.36
N ASP A 28 0.96 17.12 -8.21
CA ASP A 28 -0.02 16.28 -7.52
C ASP A 28 -0.26 14.94 -8.25
N ILE A 29 -0.36 14.93 -9.60
CA ILE A 29 -0.42 13.68 -10.39
C ILE A 29 0.84 12.83 -10.16
N HIS A 30 2.02 13.45 -10.17
CA HIS A 30 3.28 12.76 -9.94
C HIS A 30 3.33 12.14 -8.55
N LYS A 31 2.98 12.90 -7.51
CA LYS A 31 2.95 12.42 -6.12
C LYS A 31 2.01 11.23 -5.98
N LEU A 32 0.78 11.35 -6.46
CA LEU A 32 -0.20 10.26 -6.40
C LEU A 32 0.28 9.01 -7.14
N ALA A 33 0.84 9.16 -8.35
CA ALA A 33 1.37 8.03 -9.09
C ALA A 33 2.54 7.34 -8.37
N SER A 34 3.40 8.11 -7.71
CA SER A 34 4.51 7.58 -6.91
C SER A 34 4.01 6.81 -5.69
N SER A 35 3.08 7.39 -4.92
CA SER A 35 2.52 6.75 -3.72
C SER A 35 1.79 5.44 -4.05
N LEU A 36 1.09 5.38 -5.19
CA LEU A 36 0.47 4.15 -5.67
C LEU A 36 1.49 3.09 -6.10
N ASP A 37 2.63 3.50 -6.66
CA ASP A 37 3.74 2.59 -7.03
C ASP A 37 4.39 2.01 -5.77
N ASP A 38 4.56 2.81 -4.71
CA ASP A 38 5.13 2.35 -3.43
C ASP A 38 4.32 1.19 -2.81
N VAL A 39 2.98 1.26 -2.90
CA VAL A 39 2.09 0.15 -2.47
C VAL A 39 2.35 -1.11 -3.29
N LEU A 40 2.45 -0.98 -4.62
CA LEU A 40 2.69 -2.10 -5.52
C LEU A 40 4.06 -2.74 -5.29
N ASP A 41 5.09 -1.93 -5.06
CA ASP A 41 6.45 -2.37 -4.78
C ASP A 41 6.52 -3.20 -3.50
N LEU A 42 5.82 -2.78 -2.44
CA LEU A 42 5.78 -3.51 -1.18
C LEU A 42 5.04 -4.84 -1.31
N ILE A 43 3.88 -4.86 -1.99
CA ILE A 43 3.17 -6.12 -2.32
C ILE A 43 4.08 -7.08 -3.10
N ASN A 44 4.78 -6.55 -4.10
CA ASN A 44 5.69 -7.34 -4.92
C ASN A 44 6.95 -7.77 -4.16
N SER A 45 7.31 -7.08 -3.08
CA SER A 45 8.40 -7.48 -2.19
C SER A 45 7.99 -8.57 -1.17
N ALA A 46 6.71 -8.61 -0.77
CA ALA A 46 6.18 -9.59 0.17
C ALA A 46 6.12 -11.01 -0.43
N GLY A 47 5.66 -11.15 -1.67
CA GLY A 47 5.53 -12.46 -2.34
C GLY A 47 6.84 -13.27 -2.43
N PRO A 48 7.94 -12.71 -2.97
CA PRO A 48 9.24 -13.37 -3.04
C PRO A 48 9.81 -13.79 -1.68
N ARG A 49 9.54 -13.04 -0.60
CA ARG A 49 9.99 -13.39 0.75
C ARG A 49 9.44 -14.74 1.19
N ILE A 50 8.18 -15.05 0.90
CA ILE A 50 7.57 -16.36 1.22
C ILE A 50 8.39 -17.50 0.60
N ALA A 51 8.73 -17.39 -0.69
CA ALA A 51 9.50 -18.39 -1.40
C ALA A 51 10.98 -18.43 -0.97
N MET A 52 11.63 -17.26 -0.88
CA MET A 52 13.06 -17.13 -0.52
C MET A 52 13.33 -17.62 0.90
N TYR A 53 12.44 -17.31 1.84
CA TYR A 53 12.58 -17.70 3.24
C TYR A 53 12.06 -19.11 3.51
N LYS A 54 11.45 -19.75 2.51
CA LYS A 54 10.82 -21.07 2.61
C LYS A 54 9.77 -21.10 3.72
N ILE A 55 8.95 -20.06 3.79
CA ILE A 55 7.80 -20.01 4.71
C ILE A 55 6.74 -20.97 4.17
N THR A 56 6.63 -22.14 4.78
CA THR A 56 5.67 -23.18 4.36
C THR A 56 4.32 -23.04 5.04
N GLN A 57 4.28 -22.35 6.18
CA GLN A 57 3.07 -22.09 6.98
C GLN A 57 3.09 -20.62 7.38
N PRO A 58 2.63 -19.70 6.51
CA PRO A 58 2.48 -18.31 6.88
C PRO A 58 1.42 -18.19 8.00
N PRO A 59 1.63 -17.29 8.98
CA PRO A 59 0.68 -17.10 10.06
C PRO A 59 -0.65 -16.54 9.53
N PRO A 60 -1.79 -16.77 10.24
CA PRO A 60 -3.08 -16.20 9.85
C PRO A 60 -3.05 -14.68 9.65
N ALA A 61 -2.28 -13.97 10.49
CA ALA A 61 -2.09 -12.52 10.38
C ALA A 61 -1.54 -12.07 9.02
N ALA A 62 -0.69 -12.86 8.36
CA ALA A 62 -0.18 -12.51 7.03
C ALA A 62 -1.30 -12.54 5.96
N ALA A 63 -2.23 -13.49 6.06
CA ALA A 63 -3.38 -13.55 5.17
C ALA A 63 -4.36 -12.39 5.45
N GLU A 64 -4.51 -12.01 6.71
CA GLU A 64 -5.37 -10.89 7.11
C GLU A 64 -4.81 -9.55 6.64
N LEU A 65 -3.52 -9.29 6.82
CA LEU A 65 -2.87 -8.10 6.27
C LEU A 65 -2.99 -8.04 4.74
N ALA A 66 -2.79 -9.16 4.05
CA ALA A 66 -3.00 -9.24 2.60
C ALA A 66 -4.45 -8.92 2.19
N ARG A 67 -5.45 -9.33 2.98
CA ARG A 67 -6.86 -8.99 2.78
C ARG A 67 -7.09 -7.49 2.96
N ILE A 68 -6.49 -6.88 3.98
CA ILE A 68 -6.60 -5.45 4.25
C ILE A 68 -5.97 -4.62 3.11
N ILE A 69 -4.77 -4.98 2.65
CA ILE A 69 -4.13 -4.35 1.49
C ILE A 69 -5.04 -4.38 0.25
N LEU A 70 -5.70 -5.52 0.01
CA LEU A 70 -6.64 -5.66 -1.10
C LEU A 70 -7.83 -4.70 -0.95
N LEU A 71 -8.39 -4.53 0.25
CA LEU A 71 -9.47 -3.59 0.50
C LEU A 71 -9.01 -2.14 0.31
N GLN A 72 -7.87 -1.75 0.87
CA GLN A 72 -7.33 -0.40 0.67
C GLN A 72 -7.08 -0.11 -0.81
N SER A 73 -6.54 -1.08 -1.56
CA SER A 73 -6.36 -0.97 -3.01
C SER A 73 -7.68 -0.77 -3.75
N GLN A 74 -8.76 -1.41 -3.30
CA GLN A 74 -10.10 -1.21 -3.87
C GLN A 74 -10.66 0.17 -3.56
N GLU A 75 -10.47 0.70 -2.35
CA GLU A 75 -10.90 2.05 -2.00
C GLU A 75 -10.10 3.11 -2.78
N LEU A 76 -8.77 2.96 -2.90
CA LEU A 76 -7.92 3.82 -3.74
C LEU A 76 -8.43 3.84 -5.19
N ALA A 77 -8.74 2.66 -5.75
CA ALA A 77 -9.26 2.54 -7.12
C ALA A 77 -10.62 3.24 -7.32
N LYS A 78 -11.47 3.31 -6.28
CA LYS A 78 -12.73 4.05 -6.31
C LYS A 78 -12.53 5.55 -6.13
N ALA A 79 -11.55 5.97 -5.33
CA ALA A 79 -11.29 7.36 -5.00
C ALA A 79 -10.60 8.14 -6.14
N VAL A 80 -9.60 7.54 -6.81
CA VAL A 80 -8.82 8.21 -7.87
C VAL A 80 -9.70 8.84 -8.97
N PRO A 81 -10.73 8.17 -9.52
CA PRO A 81 -11.61 8.78 -10.54
C PRO A 81 -12.47 9.95 -10.03
N LEU A 82 -12.65 10.09 -8.72
CA LEU A 82 -13.48 11.15 -8.13
C LEU A 82 -12.78 12.50 -8.06
N LEU A 83 -11.43 12.52 -8.15
CA LEU A 83 -10.65 13.75 -8.27
C LEU A 83 -11.07 14.63 -9.47
N GLN A 84 -11.53 14.01 -10.56
CA GLN A 84 -12.03 14.75 -11.73
C GLN A 84 -13.50 15.16 -11.60
N LYS A 85 -14.25 14.53 -10.71
CA LYS A 85 -15.72 14.67 -10.61
C LYS A 85 -16.15 15.56 -9.44
N ASN A 86 -15.20 16.10 -8.67
CA ASN A 86 -15.44 16.72 -7.36
C ASN A 86 -16.36 15.83 -6.49
N GLY A 87 -16.11 14.52 -6.54
CA GLY A 87 -16.85 13.54 -5.75
C GLY A 87 -16.34 13.48 -4.31
N ASP A 88 -17.05 12.73 -3.46
CA ASP A 88 -16.70 12.55 -2.06
C ASP A 88 -15.49 11.61 -1.90
N VAL A 89 -14.30 12.15 -2.17
CA VAL A 89 -13.01 11.45 -2.01
C VAL A 89 -12.73 11.16 -0.54
N LEU A 90 -13.11 12.08 0.35
CA LEU A 90 -12.85 11.98 1.79
C LEU A 90 -13.47 10.74 2.42
N LEU A 91 -14.66 10.31 1.96
CA LEU A 91 -15.29 9.07 2.41
C LEU A 91 -14.37 7.85 2.22
N TYR A 92 -13.62 7.80 1.11
CA TYR A 92 -12.70 6.70 0.82
C TYR A 92 -11.42 6.80 1.64
N CYS A 93 -10.89 8.01 1.85
CA CYS A 93 -9.72 8.25 2.70
C CYS A 93 -9.99 7.80 4.15
N VAL A 94 -11.17 8.11 4.69
CA VAL A 94 -11.59 7.66 6.03
C VAL A 94 -11.61 6.14 6.14
N GLU A 95 -12.11 5.43 5.14
CA GLU A 95 -12.12 3.96 5.16
C GLU A 95 -10.70 3.37 5.04
N ILE A 96 -9.82 3.99 4.24
CA ILE A 96 -8.42 3.56 4.13
C ILE A 96 -7.69 3.73 5.46
N ASN A 97 -7.88 4.85 6.16
CA ASN A 97 -7.32 5.07 7.50
C ASN A 97 -7.89 4.08 8.53
N ARG A 98 -9.20 3.76 8.47
CA ARG A 98 -9.79 2.71 9.32
C ARG A 98 -9.13 1.35 9.09
N LEU A 99 -8.88 1.00 7.83
CA LEU A 99 -8.24 -0.24 7.42
C LEU A 99 -6.75 -0.29 7.83
N GLU A 100 -6.03 0.83 7.73
CA GLU A 100 -4.66 0.94 8.22
C GLU A 100 -4.60 0.65 9.74
N ASN A 101 -5.44 1.31 10.54
CA ASN A 101 -5.50 1.07 11.99
C ASN A 101 -5.80 -0.41 12.34
N GLU A 102 -6.62 -1.07 11.52
CA GLU A 102 -6.91 -2.51 11.65
C GLU A 102 -5.67 -3.36 11.34
N ALA A 103 -4.93 -3.05 10.28
CA ALA A 103 -3.68 -3.73 9.92
C ALA A 103 -2.59 -3.53 10.98
N ASP A 104 -2.48 -2.31 11.47
CA ASP A 104 -1.54 -1.90 12.49
C ASP A 104 -1.76 -2.70 13.79
N GLN A 105 -3.02 -2.89 14.18
CA GLN A 105 -3.39 -3.77 15.30
C GLN A 105 -3.04 -5.24 15.04
N VAL A 106 -3.39 -5.78 13.87
CA VAL A 106 -3.09 -7.17 13.48
C VAL A 106 -1.57 -7.43 13.52
N SER A 107 -0.78 -6.49 13.00
CA SER A 107 0.69 -6.56 12.99
C SER A 107 1.25 -6.60 14.41
N ARG A 108 0.83 -5.66 15.27
CA ARG A 108 1.30 -5.58 16.67
C ARG A 108 0.98 -6.83 17.47
N GLU A 109 -0.24 -7.36 17.34
CA GLU A 109 -0.65 -8.59 18.02
C GLU A 109 0.17 -9.78 17.53
N ALA A 110 0.30 -9.96 16.22
CA ALA A 110 1.04 -11.06 15.62
C ALA A 110 2.53 -11.05 15.98
N ILE A 111 3.16 -9.87 15.96
CA ILE A 111 4.56 -9.72 16.38
C ILE A 111 4.70 -10.00 17.88
N GLY A 112 3.77 -9.52 18.72
CA GLY A 112 3.77 -9.82 20.15
C GLY A 112 3.71 -11.32 20.44
N GLU A 113 2.76 -12.03 19.83
CA GLU A 113 2.63 -13.49 19.95
C GLU A 113 3.87 -14.23 19.44
N LEU A 114 4.44 -13.76 18.32
CA LEU A 114 5.65 -14.35 17.74
C LEU A 114 6.82 -14.30 18.72
N PHE A 115 7.06 -13.17 19.37
CA PHE A 115 8.15 -13.01 20.34
C PHE A 115 7.94 -13.79 21.64
N GLU A 116 6.70 -14.02 22.06
CA GLU A 116 6.38 -14.80 23.26
C GLU A 116 6.62 -16.31 23.03
N HIS A 117 6.17 -16.82 21.88
CA HIS A 117 6.03 -18.26 21.65
C HIS A 117 7.13 -18.89 20.79
N GLU A 118 7.67 -18.18 19.80
CA GLU A 118 8.68 -18.73 18.91
C GLU A 118 10.02 -18.95 19.64
N LYS A 119 10.67 -20.08 19.37
CA LYS A 119 11.96 -20.46 19.96
C LYS A 119 13.06 -20.59 18.91
N ASP A 120 12.71 -20.76 17.64
CA ASP A 120 13.65 -20.67 16.52
C ASP A 120 13.85 -19.19 16.11
N PRO A 121 15.00 -18.59 16.41
CA PRO A 121 15.27 -17.19 16.03
C PRO A 121 15.30 -16.99 14.51
N ILE A 122 15.60 -18.03 13.73
CA ILE A 122 15.57 -17.94 12.27
C ILE A 122 14.12 -17.82 11.79
N ASN A 123 13.20 -18.64 12.33
CA ASN A 123 11.79 -18.53 11.99
C ASN A 123 11.19 -17.21 12.47
N LEU A 124 11.57 -16.74 13.66
CA LEU A 124 11.17 -15.43 14.18
C LEU A 124 11.51 -14.32 13.19
N ILE A 125 12.75 -14.26 12.69
CA ILE A 125 13.17 -13.24 11.72
C ILE A 125 12.32 -13.33 10.44
N LYS A 126 12.12 -14.54 9.90
CA LYS A 126 11.36 -14.73 8.66
C LYS A 126 9.91 -14.26 8.76
N ILE A 127 9.23 -14.64 9.85
CA ILE A 127 7.82 -14.29 10.05
C ILE A 127 7.69 -12.81 10.37
N LYS A 128 8.54 -12.27 11.24
CA LYS A 128 8.56 -10.84 11.55
C LYS A 128 8.73 -10.00 10.30
N GLU A 129 9.73 -10.30 9.47
CA GLU A 129 9.96 -9.55 8.23
C GLU A 129 8.82 -9.67 7.21
N LEU A 130 8.09 -10.79 7.19
CA LEU A 130 6.89 -10.94 6.35
C LEU A 130 5.72 -10.09 6.87
N ILE A 131 5.51 -10.04 8.18
CA ILE A 131 4.45 -9.23 8.78
C ILE A 131 4.75 -7.74 8.60
N GLU A 132 5.98 -7.30 8.89
CA GLU A 132 6.38 -5.91 8.74
C GLU A 132 6.25 -5.42 7.29
N VAL A 133 6.67 -6.20 6.29
CA VAL A 133 6.55 -5.75 4.90
C VAL A 133 5.09 -5.64 4.43
N LEU A 134 4.19 -6.46 4.98
CA LEU A 134 2.77 -6.39 4.68
C LEU A 134 2.11 -5.18 5.36
N GLU A 135 2.48 -4.90 6.61
CA GLU A 135 2.02 -3.71 7.33
C GLU A 135 2.56 -2.42 6.69
N THR A 136 3.81 -2.39 6.25
CA THR A 136 4.34 -1.22 5.54
C THR A 136 3.59 -0.98 4.23
N ALA A 137 3.07 -2.02 3.59
CA ALA A 137 2.22 -1.87 2.40
C ALA A 137 0.87 -1.21 2.74
N THR A 138 0.31 -1.47 3.93
CA THR A 138 -0.92 -0.82 4.38
C THR A 138 -0.71 0.64 4.75
N ASP A 139 0.43 0.97 5.36
CA ASP A 139 0.89 2.36 5.61
C ASP A 139 1.05 3.15 4.30
N LYS A 140 1.67 2.57 3.26
CA LYS A 140 1.79 3.26 1.96
C LYS A 140 0.44 3.46 1.26
N ALA A 141 -0.55 2.63 1.54
CA ALA A 141 -1.89 2.84 1.01
C ALA A 141 -2.58 4.03 1.70
N GLU A 142 -2.31 4.25 2.98
CA GLU A 142 -2.70 5.47 3.71
C GLU A 142 -1.97 6.71 3.16
N ASP A 143 -0.64 6.66 2.96
CA ASP A 143 0.10 7.76 2.34
C ASP A 143 -0.50 8.18 0.98
N ALA A 144 -0.93 7.21 0.18
CA ALA A 144 -1.62 7.49 -1.08
C ALA A 144 -2.99 8.16 -0.86
N ALA A 145 -3.72 7.79 0.20
CA ALA A 145 -4.98 8.41 0.58
C ALA A 145 -4.79 9.86 1.08
N ASP A 146 -3.72 10.15 1.81
CA ASP A 146 -3.36 11.50 2.24
C ASP A 146 -3.06 12.42 1.06
N VAL A 147 -2.40 11.89 0.03
CA VAL A 147 -2.21 12.60 -1.24
C VAL A 147 -3.57 12.86 -1.90
N LEU A 148 -4.47 11.87 -1.97
CA LEU A 148 -5.81 12.06 -2.53
C LEU A 148 -6.61 13.14 -1.81
N GLU A 149 -6.60 13.12 -0.48
CA GLU A 149 -7.27 14.12 0.36
C GLU A 149 -6.71 15.52 0.09
N THR A 150 -5.38 15.65 0.09
CA THR A 150 -4.70 16.93 -0.20
C THR A 150 -5.11 17.48 -1.56
N VAL A 151 -5.15 16.63 -2.59
CA VAL A 151 -5.58 17.04 -3.94
C VAL A 151 -7.05 17.42 -3.96
N ALA A 152 -7.92 16.65 -3.32
CA ALA A 152 -9.35 16.95 -3.25
C ALA A 152 -9.60 18.31 -2.59
N LEU A 153 -8.93 18.62 -1.47
CA LEU A 153 -9.06 19.89 -0.76
C LEU A 153 -8.53 21.09 -1.56
N LYS A 154 -7.49 20.92 -2.37
CA LYS A 154 -6.96 21.98 -3.25
C LYS A 154 -7.91 22.33 -4.40
N ASN A 155 -8.74 21.36 -4.84
CA ASN A 155 -9.62 21.50 -6.00
C ASN A 155 -11.11 21.67 -5.61
N ALA A 156 -11.40 21.81 -4.31
CA ALA A 156 -12.73 22.03 -3.75
C ALA A 156 -13.23 23.48 -3.93
#